data_AF-A0A2E1AL88-F1
#
_entry.id   AF-A0A2E1AL88-F1
#
_cell.length_a   1.000
_cell.length_b   1.000
_cell.length_c   1.000
_cell.angle_alpha   90.00
_cell.angle_beta   90.00
_cell.angle_gamma   90.00
#
_symmetry.space_group_name_H-M   'P 1'
#
loop_
_entity.id
_entity.type
_entity.pdbx_description
1 polymer ?
#
loop_
_entity_poly.entity_id
_entity_poly.type
_entity_poly.pdbx_seq_one_letter_code
_entity_poly.pdbx_strand_id
1 'polypeptide(L)'
;MRRIGVWFLLSVTVLVSASLAWVTTSAAQDETQTDPTASEVIISEDTWQELLDRVETAEERAFNLLGVYEAIGQAITVGSLLVTVLGVLGGIAGVSQIVSARRELTESSEQLKAEAADLRKQFDEEIRMKEAQLETLRKELEETAAEERQATSNALLANALIPLGERQYKTGDYTGAMNTYTRALELDQANPVVHQRLAYVYTQMGELGAAESHYQIAIDQEKEFAPALAGLGFVYRRMAEKHEEGIQRERMMLKAEDLLLQALAISPRLVDDDGESWWGVLGGLYKRNGSIDKAINAYERATEITPQSSYGMGNLALLYMSKKDRTKMLETYKRVETIAMKEADQEQGNFWGYADLVVSQFALGKMEAAEQSLRVAIAIAPLDSPYMLSSLADTLRELSDVVEPDKLPPLKTAIASLDMEQQRRQGVPASADVDIDVNGNTSDQ
;
A
#
# COMPACT_ATOMS: atom_id res chain seq x y z
N MET A 1 56.36 -15.40 24.62
CA MET A 1 55.26 -14.44 24.80
C MET A 1 55.46 -13.10 24.06
N ARG A 2 56.66 -12.48 24.01
CA ARG A 2 56.90 -11.26 23.19
C ARG A 2 56.67 -11.41 21.68
N ARG A 3 56.86 -12.59 21.10
CA ARG A 3 56.58 -12.84 19.68
C ARG A 3 55.09 -13.07 19.36
N ILE A 4 54.25 -13.42 20.34
CA ILE A 4 52.84 -13.79 20.06
C ILE A 4 51.98 -12.53 19.93
N GLY A 5 52.20 -11.50 20.75
CA GLY A 5 51.46 -10.23 20.66
C GLY A 5 51.79 -9.40 19.41
N VAL A 6 53.05 -9.42 18.96
CA VAL A 6 53.47 -8.74 17.73
C VAL A 6 52.90 -9.44 16.49
N TRP A 7 52.85 -10.78 16.49
CA TRP A 7 52.22 -11.54 15.40
C TRP A 7 50.69 -11.44 15.42
N PHE A 8 50.06 -11.27 16.59
CA PHE A 8 48.62 -11.04 16.71
C PHE A 8 48.22 -9.67 16.16
N LEU A 9 48.94 -8.60 16.52
CA LEU A 9 48.72 -7.27 15.97
C LEU A 9 49.02 -7.22 14.46
N LEU A 10 50.16 -7.77 14.00
CA LEU A 10 50.43 -7.90 12.56
C LEU A 10 49.37 -8.73 11.83
N SER A 11 48.81 -9.77 12.45
CA SER A 11 47.75 -10.57 11.82
C SER A 11 46.42 -9.82 11.71
N VAL A 12 46.09 -8.99 12.70
CA VAL A 12 44.89 -8.13 12.67
C VAL A 12 45.07 -7.01 11.64
N THR A 13 46.24 -6.38 11.57
CA THR A 13 46.52 -5.37 10.54
C THR A 13 46.51 -6.00 9.15
N VAL A 14 47.15 -7.16 8.94
CA VAL A 14 47.13 -7.87 7.65
C VAL A 14 45.73 -8.36 7.27
N LEU A 15 44.89 -8.77 8.23
CA LEU A 15 43.49 -9.15 7.98
C LEU A 15 42.63 -7.94 7.60
N VAL A 16 42.81 -6.80 8.24
CA VAL A 16 42.11 -5.54 7.91
C VAL A 16 42.58 -5.01 6.55
N SER A 17 43.88 -5.05 6.25
CA SER A 17 44.43 -4.68 4.94
C SER A 17 43.99 -5.64 3.83
N ALA A 18 43.90 -6.95 4.10
CA ALA A 18 43.41 -7.94 3.14
C ALA A 18 41.90 -7.80 2.88
N SER A 19 41.12 -7.37 3.88
CA SER A 19 39.70 -7.07 3.75
C SER A 19 39.48 -5.77 2.96
N LEU A 20 40.29 -4.74 3.18
CA LEU A 20 40.31 -3.51 2.36
C LEU A 20 40.76 -3.78 0.92
N ALA A 21 41.75 -4.65 0.71
CA ALA A 21 42.22 -5.02 -0.62
C ALA A 21 41.15 -5.79 -1.40
N TRP A 22 40.39 -6.69 -0.74
CA TRP A 22 39.32 -7.47 -1.39
C TRP A 22 38.11 -6.60 -1.76
N VAL A 23 37.74 -5.62 -0.93
CA VAL A 23 36.65 -4.66 -1.21
C VAL A 23 37.03 -3.66 -2.31
N THR A 24 38.30 -3.27 -2.40
CA THR A 24 38.79 -2.38 -3.47
C THR A 24 38.98 -3.11 -4.80
N THR A 25 39.39 -4.38 -4.81
CA THR A 25 39.37 -5.19 -6.05
C THR A 25 37.97 -5.61 -6.48
N SER A 26 37.01 -5.83 -5.58
CA SER A 26 35.61 -6.06 -5.97
C SER A 26 35.00 -4.80 -6.58
N ALA A 27 35.27 -3.63 -6.01
CA ALA A 27 34.82 -2.34 -6.56
C ALA A 27 35.47 -2.01 -7.92
N ALA A 28 36.71 -2.43 -8.17
CA ALA A 28 37.40 -2.21 -9.45
C ALA A 28 37.09 -3.28 -10.51
N GLN A 29 36.53 -4.44 -10.14
CA GLN A 29 36.13 -5.49 -11.10
C GLN A 29 34.69 -5.38 -11.58
N ASP A 30 33.86 -4.55 -10.93
CA ASP A 30 32.43 -4.41 -11.23
C ASP A 30 32.07 -3.26 -12.19
N GLU A 31 33.06 -2.60 -12.82
CA GLU A 31 32.80 -1.58 -13.85
C GLU A 31 32.26 -2.15 -15.19
N THR A 32 31.92 -3.44 -15.27
CA THR A 32 31.45 -4.02 -16.55
C THR A 32 30.19 -4.88 -16.51
N GLN A 33 29.41 -4.96 -15.41
CA GLN A 33 28.11 -5.64 -15.47
C GLN A 33 27.05 -5.05 -14.52
N THR A 34 26.08 -4.36 -15.12
CA THR A 34 24.91 -3.76 -14.46
C THR A 34 23.82 -4.81 -14.19
N ASP A 35 23.47 -5.02 -12.92
CA ASP A 35 22.26 -5.75 -12.48
C ASP A 35 21.45 -4.86 -11.48
N PRO A 36 20.20 -4.47 -11.75
CA PRO A 36 19.55 -3.34 -11.08
C PRO A 36 18.74 -3.70 -9.82
N THR A 37 19.09 -4.74 -9.06
CA THR A 37 18.30 -5.17 -7.88
C THR A 37 19.04 -5.28 -6.55
N ALA A 38 20.27 -4.77 -6.46
CA ALA A 38 20.93 -4.61 -5.18
C ALA A 38 20.52 -3.26 -4.55
N SER A 39 19.76 -3.31 -3.45
CA SER A 39 19.52 -2.13 -2.61
C SER A 39 20.85 -1.68 -2.00
N GLU A 40 21.46 -0.65 -2.58
CA GLU A 40 22.60 0.05 -2.02
C GLU A 40 22.27 0.54 -0.61
N VAL A 41 23.03 0.09 0.38
CA VAL A 41 23.05 0.69 1.70
C VAL A 41 23.76 2.04 1.56
N ILE A 42 23.00 3.10 1.27
CA ILE A 42 23.52 4.46 1.22
C ILE A 42 23.73 4.92 2.67
N ILE A 43 24.88 4.57 3.24
CA ILE A 43 25.40 5.22 4.44
C ILE A 43 25.69 6.68 4.06
N SER A 44 25.14 7.65 4.81
CA SER A 44 25.33 9.07 4.47
C SER A 44 26.81 9.44 4.50
N GLU A 45 27.24 10.33 3.60
CA GLU A 45 28.62 10.81 3.49
C GLU A 45 29.18 11.25 4.86
N ASP A 46 28.34 11.90 5.67
CA ASP A 46 28.69 12.34 7.04
C ASP A 46 28.99 11.16 7.98
N THR A 47 28.23 10.06 7.88
CA THR A 47 28.44 8.85 8.70
C THR A 47 29.71 8.11 8.26
N TRP A 48 30.04 8.15 6.97
CA TRP A 48 31.28 7.61 6.42
C TRP A 48 32.51 8.40 6.86
N GLN A 49 32.45 9.72 6.80
CA GLN A 49 33.54 10.60 7.24
C GLN A 49 33.79 10.45 8.76
N GLU A 50 32.74 10.31 9.56
CA GLU A 50 32.87 10.07 11.00
C GLU A 50 33.50 8.70 11.32
N LEU A 51 33.18 7.67 10.54
CA LEU A 51 33.82 6.35 10.64
C LEU A 51 35.30 6.38 10.25
N LEU A 52 35.65 7.09 9.17
CA LEU A 52 37.02 7.26 8.72
C LEU A 52 37.86 8.02 9.74
N ASP A 53 37.36 9.13 10.28
CA ASP A 53 38.04 9.92 11.30
C ASP A 53 38.28 9.11 12.58
N ARG A 54 37.31 8.29 12.99
CA ARG A 54 37.46 7.38 14.15
C ARG A 54 38.49 6.28 13.91
N VAL A 55 38.59 5.76 12.70
CA VAL A 55 39.59 4.74 12.32
C VAL A 55 40.99 5.36 12.25
N GLU A 56 41.13 6.53 11.64
CA GLU A 56 42.39 7.26 11.53
C GLU A 56 42.91 7.69 12.91
N THR A 57 42.02 8.16 13.79
CA THR A 57 42.34 8.47 15.19
C THR A 57 42.75 7.22 15.99
N ALA A 58 42.12 6.07 15.71
CA ALA A 58 42.47 4.81 16.37
C ALA A 58 43.83 4.28 15.89
N GLU A 59 44.14 4.44 14.60
CA GLU A 59 45.41 4.07 13.99
C GLU A 59 46.55 4.96 14.51
N GLU A 60 46.34 6.28 14.58
CA GLU A 60 47.30 7.24 15.13
C GLU A 60 47.59 6.97 16.61
N ARG A 61 46.57 6.60 17.41
CA ARG A 61 46.75 6.17 18.80
C ARG A 61 47.51 4.85 18.91
N ALA A 62 47.26 3.89 18.02
CA ALA A 62 47.98 2.62 17.98
C ALA A 62 49.47 2.80 17.58
N PHE A 63 49.77 3.68 16.62
CA PHE A 63 51.14 4.03 16.23
C PHE A 63 51.87 4.79 17.34
N ASN A 64 51.21 5.73 18.03
CA ASN A 64 51.77 6.43 19.18
C ASN A 64 52.10 5.46 20.33
N LEU A 65 51.27 4.43 20.56
CA LEU A 65 51.52 3.37 21.53
C LEU A 65 52.69 2.46 21.15
N LEU A 66 52.86 2.14 19.86
CA LEU A 66 54.03 1.40 19.37
C LEU A 66 55.33 2.21 19.56
N GLY A 67 55.26 3.52 19.29
CA GLY A 67 56.36 4.46 19.51
C GLY A 67 56.74 4.60 20.99
N VAL A 68 55.77 4.60 21.90
CA VAL A 68 56.02 4.58 23.36
C VAL A 68 56.69 3.27 23.78
N TYR A 69 56.28 2.12 23.21
CA TYR A 69 56.90 0.82 23.49
C TYR A 69 58.35 0.72 22.98
N GLU A 70 58.64 1.24 21.79
CA GLU A 70 60.02 1.34 21.26
C GLU A 70 60.87 2.33 22.06
N ALA A 71 60.31 3.48 22.44
CA ALA A 71 61.00 4.48 23.25
C ALA A 71 61.36 3.95 24.65
N ILE A 72 60.46 3.20 25.30
CA ILE A 72 60.73 2.52 26.58
C ILE A 72 61.82 1.45 26.40
N GLY A 73 61.80 0.70 25.29
CA GLY A 73 62.85 -0.28 24.97
C GLY A 73 64.23 0.34 24.75
N GLN A 74 64.30 1.47 24.04
CA GLN A 74 65.53 2.25 23.80
C GLN A 74 66.02 2.93 25.09
N ALA A 75 65.12 3.46 25.92
CA ALA A 75 65.49 4.07 27.20
C ALA A 75 66.10 3.06 28.18
N ILE A 76 65.61 1.82 28.22
CA ILE A 76 66.17 0.74 29.06
C ILE A 76 67.57 0.31 28.58
N THR A 77 67.79 0.27 27.26
CA THR A 77 69.10 -0.09 26.68
C THR A 77 70.13 1.04 26.82
N VAL A 78 69.73 2.30 26.66
CA VAL A 78 70.60 3.47 26.89
C VAL A 78 70.90 3.64 28.39
N GLY A 79 69.91 3.44 29.27
CA GLY A 79 70.09 3.50 30.72
C GLY A 79 71.04 2.42 31.25
N SER A 80 70.96 1.19 30.71
CA SER A 80 71.90 0.11 31.08
C SER A 80 73.33 0.36 30.58
N LEU A 81 73.51 0.99 29.42
CA LEU A 81 74.83 1.41 28.93
C LEU A 81 75.43 2.54 29.78
N LEU A 82 74.64 3.54 30.16
CA LEU A 82 75.06 4.66 31.01
C LEU A 82 75.53 4.21 32.40
N VAL A 83 74.85 3.24 33.02
CA VAL A 83 75.26 2.65 34.30
C VAL A 83 76.61 1.92 34.18
N THR A 84 76.88 1.32 33.02
CA THR A 84 78.14 0.60 32.77
C THR A 84 79.30 1.59 32.55
N VAL A 85 79.06 2.71 31.85
CA VAL A 85 80.07 3.76 31.60
C VAL A 85 80.39 4.55 32.88
N LEU A 86 79.38 4.85 33.71
CA LEU A 86 79.58 5.52 35.01
C LEU A 86 80.35 4.64 36.01
N GLY A 87 80.20 3.32 35.94
CA GLY A 87 80.96 2.36 36.75
C GLY A 87 82.47 2.31 36.46
N VAL A 88 82.91 2.75 35.28
CA VAL A 88 84.34 2.75 34.87
C VAL A 88 85.05 4.06 35.24
N LEU A 89 84.31 5.18 35.41
CA LEU A 89 84.89 6.52 35.60
C LEU A 89 84.94 7.02 37.07
N GLY A 90 84.24 6.39 38.01
CA GLY A 90 84.10 6.88 39.40
C GLY A 90 84.91 6.09 40.44
N GLY A 91 86.16 6.48 40.68
CA GLY A 91 86.96 5.96 41.81
C GLY A 91 86.29 6.20 43.18
N ILE A 92 86.27 5.15 44.01
CA ILE A 92 86.00 4.97 45.47
C ILE A 92 84.99 5.91 46.19
N ALA A 93 84.91 7.20 45.90
CA ALA A 93 83.79 8.09 46.28
C ALA A 93 82.58 7.98 45.33
N GLY A 94 82.77 7.51 44.09
CA GLY A 94 81.69 7.30 43.12
C GLY A 94 80.84 6.06 43.38
N VAL A 95 81.34 5.07 44.14
CA VAL A 95 80.64 3.80 44.36
C VAL A 95 79.35 3.99 45.19
N SER A 96 79.33 4.89 46.17
CA SER A 96 78.11 5.14 46.96
C SER A 96 77.04 5.91 46.17
N GLN A 97 77.44 6.89 45.35
CA GLN A 97 76.54 7.63 44.46
C GLN A 97 76.05 6.78 43.28
N ILE A 98 76.88 5.88 42.76
CA ILE A 98 76.49 4.91 41.72
C ILE A 98 75.56 3.85 42.32
N VAL A 99 75.78 3.41 43.56
CA VAL A 99 74.88 2.48 44.26
C VAL A 99 73.54 3.16 44.60
N SER A 100 73.52 4.42 45.01
CA SER A 100 72.28 5.17 45.25
C SER A 100 71.55 5.45 43.94
N ALA A 101 72.24 5.90 42.89
CA ALA A 101 71.65 6.11 41.57
C ALA A 101 71.14 4.80 40.95
N ARG A 102 71.85 3.68 41.15
CA ARG A 102 71.39 2.36 40.69
C ARG A 102 70.17 1.88 41.47
N ARG A 103 70.10 2.19 42.76
CA ARG A 103 68.92 1.91 43.60
C ARG A 103 67.72 2.74 43.16
N GLU A 104 67.88 4.05 42.99
CA GLU A 104 66.84 4.96 42.48
C GLU A 104 66.39 4.58 41.07
N LEU A 105 67.30 4.20 40.18
CA LEU A 105 66.97 3.75 38.82
C LEU A 105 66.22 2.40 38.84
N THR A 106 66.55 1.50 39.79
CA THR A 106 65.84 0.23 39.96
C THR A 106 64.44 0.47 40.52
N GLU A 107 64.30 1.36 41.51
CA GLU A 107 63.02 1.77 42.10
C GLU A 107 62.13 2.47 41.05
N SER A 108 62.68 3.40 40.25
CA SER A 108 62.00 4.06 39.13
C SER A 108 61.62 3.08 38.01
N SER A 109 62.49 2.12 37.68
CA SER A 109 62.17 1.08 36.70
C SER A 109 61.08 0.13 37.17
N GLU A 110 61.04 -0.22 38.45
CA GLU A 110 59.95 -1.02 39.03
C GLU A 110 58.64 -0.24 39.08
N GLN A 111 58.69 1.06 39.39
CA GLN A 111 57.52 1.93 39.34
C GLN A 111 56.96 2.07 37.92
N LEU A 112 57.81 2.30 36.92
CA LEU A 112 57.39 2.35 35.52
C LEU A 112 56.80 1.03 35.02
N LYS A 113 57.34 -0.12 35.48
CA LYS A 113 56.75 -1.43 35.18
C LYS A 113 55.39 -1.61 35.84
N ALA A 114 55.22 -1.11 37.06
CA ALA A 114 53.94 -1.15 37.78
C ALA A 114 52.89 -0.27 37.10
N GLU A 115 53.25 0.95 36.71
CA GLU A 115 52.38 1.87 35.95
C GLU A 115 52.02 1.30 34.57
N ALA A 116 52.99 0.72 33.85
CA ALA A 116 52.72 0.05 32.57
C ALA A 116 51.84 -1.20 32.73
N ALA A 117 51.96 -1.94 33.84
CA ALA A 117 51.10 -3.08 34.14
C ALA A 117 49.68 -2.64 34.49
N ASP A 118 49.51 -1.51 35.18
CA ASP A 118 48.20 -0.95 35.51
C ASP A 118 47.50 -0.40 34.26
N LEU A 119 48.20 0.38 33.44
CA LEU A 119 47.68 0.87 32.16
C LEU A 119 47.26 -0.27 31.23
N ARG A 120 48.04 -1.36 31.21
CA ARG A 120 47.69 -2.55 30.44
C ARG A 120 46.40 -3.21 30.94
N LYS A 121 46.19 -3.29 32.27
CA LYS A 121 44.93 -3.81 32.83
C LYS A 121 43.74 -2.95 32.45
N GLN A 122 43.89 -1.62 32.56
CA GLN A 122 42.83 -0.68 32.18
C GLN A 122 42.48 -0.82 30.69
N PHE A 123 43.49 -0.98 29.84
CA PHE A 123 43.29 -1.19 28.41
C PHE A 123 42.64 -2.54 28.07
N ASP A 124 43.10 -3.62 28.72
CA ASP A 124 42.50 -4.96 28.56
C ASP A 124 41.03 -4.95 29.03
N GLU A 125 40.70 -4.18 30.06
CA GLU A 125 39.32 -3.99 30.53
C GLU A 125 38.47 -3.14 29.57
N GLU A 126 39.02 -2.06 29.02
CA GLU A 126 38.35 -1.25 27.99
C GLU A 126 38.07 -2.06 26.72
N ILE A 127 39.03 -2.87 26.25
CA ILE A 127 38.83 -3.78 25.11
C ILE A 127 37.70 -4.76 25.43
N ARG A 128 37.75 -5.41 26.59
CA ARG A 128 36.71 -6.37 26.99
C ARG A 128 35.32 -5.74 27.03
N MET A 129 35.22 -4.50 27.52
CA MET A 129 33.97 -3.75 27.54
C MET A 129 33.48 -3.43 26.12
N LYS A 130 34.37 -3.00 25.22
CA LYS A 130 34.02 -2.72 23.82
C LYS A 130 33.64 -3.98 23.04
N GLU A 131 34.32 -5.09 23.28
CA GLU A 131 33.97 -6.39 22.68
C GLU A 131 32.56 -6.84 23.13
N ALA A 132 32.24 -6.68 24.42
CA ALA A 132 30.91 -6.98 24.93
C ALA A 132 29.83 -6.06 24.32
N GLN A 133 30.13 -4.77 24.17
CA GLN A 133 29.24 -3.81 23.50
C GLN A 133 29.03 -4.16 22.02
N LEU A 134 30.09 -4.52 21.30
CA LEU A 134 30.03 -4.91 19.89
C LEU A 134 29.20 -6.17 19.71
N GLU A 135 29.37 -7.16 20.60
CA GLU A 135 28.56 -8.39 20.56
C GLU A 135 27.08 -8.10 20.83
N THR A 136 26.77 -7.21 21.76
CA THR A 136 25.39 -6.77 22.04
C THR A 136 24.78 -6.09 20.81
N LEU A 137 25.51 -5.15 20.20
CA LEU A 137 25.05 -4.44 19.01
C LEU A 137 24.86 -5.36 17.80
N ARG A 138 25.76 -6.34 17.62
CA ARG A 138 25.61 -7.36 16.57
C ARG A 138 24.34 -8.18 16.76
N LYS A 139 24.06 -8.60 17.99
CA LYS A 139 22.85 -9.36 18.30
C LYS A 139 21.59 -8.54 18.03
N GLU A 140 21.56 -7.27 18.44
CA GLU A 140 20.44 -6.36 18.15
C GLU A 140 20.26 -6.15 16.63
N LEU A 141 21.36 -6.01 15.88
CA LEU A 141 21.31 -5.86 14.43
C LEU A 141 20.81 -7.14 13.73
N GLU A 142 21.19 -8.32 14.22
CA GLU A 142 20.71 -9.60 13.70
C GLU A 142 19.22 -9.81 13.99
N GLU A 143 18.77 -9.47 15.20
CA GLU A 143 17.37 -9.55 15.62
C GLU A 143 16.49 -8.60 14.78
N THR A 144 16.89 -7.33 14.64
CA THR A 144 16.18 -6.35 13.80
C THR A 144 16.14 -6.76 12.33
N ALA A 145 17.26 -7.22 11.77
CA ALA A 145 17.29 -7.71 10.39
C ALA A 145 16.40 -8.95 10.19
N ALA A 146 16.27 -9.83 11.19
CA ALA A 146 15.37 -10.97 11.13
C ALA A 146 13.89 -10.53 11.17
N GLU A 147 13.55 -9.56 12.02
CA GLU A 147 12.22 -8.96 12.09
C GLU A 147 11.82 -8.28 10.78
N GLU A 148 12.71 -7.48 10.18
CA GLU A 148 12.47 -6.82 8.90
C GLU A 148 12.27 -7.83 7.75
N ARG A 149 13.08 -8.90 7.72
CA ARG A 149 12.91 -9.99 6.74
C ARG A 149 11.57 -10.68 6.92
N GLN A 150 11.16 -10.93 8.16
CA GLN A 150 9.86 -11.54 8.45
C GLN A 150 8.71 -10.62 8.06
N ALA A 151 8.78 -9.33 8.41
CA ALA A 151 7.79 -8.33 8.03
C ALA A 151 7.67 -8.23 6.51
N THR A 152 8.78 -8.18 5.79
CA THR A 152 8.81 -8.18 4.32
C THR A 152 8.17 -9.45 3.75
N SER A 153 8.50 -10.62 4.30
CA SER A 153 7.89 -11.89 3.88
C SER A 153 6.38 -11.91 4.13
N ASN A 154 5.93 -11.37 5.25
CA ASN A 154 4.51 -11.28 5.58
C ASN A 154 3.78 -10.32 4.66
N ALA A 155 4.36 -9.15 4.36
CA ALA A 155 3.79 -8.18 3.42
C ALA A 155 3.66 -8.76 2.00
N LEU A 156 4.66 -9.51 1.54
CA LEU A 156 4.58 -10.24 0.27
C LEU A 156 3.45 -11.28 0.27
N LEU A 157 3.30 -12.03 1.36
CA LEU A 157 2.22 -13.01 1.50
C LEU A 157 0.84 -12.35 1.56
N ALA A 158 0.71 -11.22 2.26
CA ALA A 158 -0.51 -10.41 2.30
C ALA A 158 -0.90 -9.95 0.89
N ASN A 159 0.06 -9.41 0.13
CA ASN A 159 -0.16 -8.98 -1.25
C ASN A 159 -0.55 -10.14 -2.18
N ALA A 160 -0.04 -11.35 -1.94
CA ALA A 160 -0.42 -12.54 -2.70
C ALA A 160 -1.88 -12.98 -2.48
N LEU A 161 -2.50 -12.59 -1.35
CA LEU A 161 -3.91 -12.87 -1.05
C LEU A 161 -4.87 -11.89 -1.73
N ILE A 162 -4.40 -10.69 -2.12
CA ILE A 162 -5.24 -9.66 -2.75
C ILE A 162 -5.99 -10.18 -3.99
N PRO A 163 -5.33 -10.81 -4.98
CA PRO A 163 -6.03 -11.29 -6.18
C PRO A 163 -7.03 -12.42 -5.89
N LEU A 164 -6.85 -13.17 -4.81
CA LEU A 164 -7.83 -14.17 -4.39
C LEU A 164 -9.10 -13.50 -3.86
N GLY A 165 -8.95 -12.51 -2.97
CA GLY A 165 -10.07 -11.73 -2.47
C GLY A 165 -10.81 -11.00 -3.59
N GLU A 166 -10.08 -10.48 -4.58
CA GLU A 166 -10.66 -9.82 -5.75
C GLU A 166 -11.51 -10.79 -6.59
N ARG A 167 -11.01 -12.02 -6.83
CA ARG A 167 -11.81 -13.05 -7.52
C ARG A 167 -13.05 -13.44 -6.73
N GLN A 168 -12.94 -13.61 -5.42
CA GLN A 168 -14.09 -13.94 -4.56
C GLN A 168 -15.14 -12.83 -4.62
N TYR A 169 -14.72 -11.57 -4.51
CA TYR A 169 -15.56 -10.40 -4.69
C TYR A 169 -16.29 -10.43 -6.04
N LYS A 170 -15.56 -10.65 -7.13
CA LYS A 170 -16.12 -10.72 -8.49
C LYS A 170 -17.11 -11.85 -8.70
N THR A 171 -16.98 -12.94 -7.95
CA THR A 171 -17.95 -14.04 -7.96
C THR A 171 -19.14 -13.82 -7.03
N GLY A 172 -19.24 -12.67 -6.36
CA GLY A 172 -20.28 -12.35 -5.37
C GLY A 172 -20.06 -12.98 -4.00
N ASP A 173 -18.94 -13.68 -3.78
CA ASP A 173 -18.56 -14.26 -2.48
C ASP A 173 -17.95 -13.17 -1.58
N TYR A 174 -18.79 -12.24 -1.13
CA TYR A 174 -18.37 -11.14 -0.27
C TYR A 174 -17.80 -11.63 1.07
N THR A 175 -18.40 -12.64 1.66
CA THR A 175 -17.92 -13.25 2.92
C THR A 175 -16.54 -13.87 2.74
N GLY A 176 -16.31 -14.62 1.66
CA GLY A 176 -15.01 -15.18 1.34
C GLY A 176 -13.96 -14.10 1.07
N ALA A 177 -14.31 -13.07 0.31
CA ALA A 177 -13.42 -11.93 0.05
C ALA A 177 -13.00 -11.24 1.35
N MET A 178 -13.96 -10.95 2.24
CA MET A 178 -13.67 -10.37 3.56
C MET A 178 -12.73 -11.23 4.40
N ASN A 179 -12.98 -12.54 4.46
CA ASN A 179 -12.12 -13.46 5.21
C ASN A 179 -10.69 -13.48 4.65
N THR A 180 -10.54 -13.48 3.32
CA THR A 180 -9.24 -13.44 2.66
C THR A 180 -8.51 -12.13 2.93
N TYR A 181 -9.18 -10.98 2.83
CA TYR A 181 -8.57 -9.69 3.15
C TYR A 181 -8.25 -9.54 4.63
N THR A 182 -9.09 -10.06 5.53
CA THR A 182 -8.80 -10.07 6.97
C THR A 182 -7.53 -10.86 7.26
N ARG A 183 -7.35 -12.02 6.63
CA ARG A 183 -6.12 -12.81 6.74
C ARG A 183 -4.90 -12.10 6.14
N ALA A 184 -5.09 -11.31 5.09
CA ALA A 184 -4.01 -10.45 4.58
C ALA A 184 -3.62 -9.37 5.61
N LEU A 185 -4.59 -8.77 6.31
CA LEU A 185 -4.32 -7.82 7.39
C LEU A 185 -3.71 -8.45 8.65
N GLU A 186 -3.97 -9.74 8.92
CA GLU A 186 -3.26 -10.47 9.99
C GLU A 186 -1.75 -10.57 9.73
N LEU A 187 -1.35 -10.60 8.44
CA LEU A 187 0.04 -10.66 8.01
C LEU A 187 0.67 -9.26 7.92
N ASP A 188 -0.06 -8.30 7.38
CA ASP A 188 0.36 -6.92 7.21
C ASP A 188 -0.78 -5.96 7.59
N GLN A 189 -0.78 -5.55 8.86
CA GLN A 189 -1.85 -4.75 9.46
C GLN A 189 -1.95 -3.33 8.92
N ALA A 190 -0.88 -2.83 8.30
CA ALA A 190 -0.82 -1.45 7.80
C ALA A 190 -1.06 -1.37 6.29
N ASN A 191 -1.37 -2.48 5.60
CA ASN A 191 -1.45 -2.51 4.16
C ASN A 191 -2.61 -1.66 3.61
N PRO A 192 -2.35 -0.50 2.98
CA PRO A 192 -3.42 0.42 2.56
C PRO A 192 -4.29 -0.18 1.46
N VAL A 193 -3.70 -0.99 0.57
CA VAL A 193 -4.42 -1.65 -0.53
C VAL A 193 -5.42 -2.66 0.02
N VAL A 194 -5.03 -3.49 0.97
CA VAL A 194 -5.94 -4.47 1.60
C VAL A 194 -7.06 -3.75 2.36
N HIS A 195 -6.73 -2.69 3.10
CA HIS A 195 -7.74 -1.85 3.76
C HIS A 195 -8.74 -1.26 2.76
N GLN A 196 -8.28 -0.70 1.65
CA GLN A 196 -9.12 -0.13 0.60
C GLN A 196 -10.04 -1.18 -0.05
N ARG A 197 -9.52 -2.38 -0.34
CA ARG A 197 -10.32 -3.46 -0.95
C ARG A 197 -11.36 -4.02 0.02
N LEU A 198 -10.99 -4.21 1.29
CA LEU A 198 -11.93 -4.63 2.32
C LEU A 198 -13.03 -3.57 2.53
N ALA A 199 -12.66 -2.29 2.52
CA ALA A 199 -13.62 -1.18 2.57
C ALA A 199 -14.57 -1.17 1.37
N TYR A 200 -14.08 -1.50 0.16
CA TYR A 200 -14.91 -1.64 -1.03
C TYR A 200 -15.94 -2.75 -0.86
N VAL A 201 -15.55 -3.93 -0.36
CA VAL A 201 -16.48 -5.02 -0.06
C VAL A 201 -17.54 -4.61 0.97
N TYR A 202 -17.14 -3.98 2.09
CA TYR A 202 -18.08 -3.45 3.07
C TYR A 202 -19.04 -2.42 2.46
N THR A 203 -18.56 -1.61 1.53
CA THR A 203 -19.40 -0.64 0.81
C THR A 203 -20.47 -1.37 0.01
N GLN A 204 -20.11 -2.42 -0.75
CA GLN A 204 -21.09 -3.19 -1.54
C GLN A 204 -22.14 -3.87 -0.65
N MET A 205 -21.74 -4.36 0.52
CA MET A 205 -22.65 -4.92 1.52
C MET A 205 -23.54 -3.87 2.21
N GLY A 206 -23.27 -2.57 2.03
CA GLY A 206 -24.03 -1.48 2.64
C GLY A 206 -23.61 -1.16 4.08
N GLU A 207 -22.53 -1.79 4.57
CA GLU A 207 -21.91 -1.57 5.88
C GLU A 207 -21.00 -0.33 5.85
N LEU A 208 -21.64 0.83 5.64
CA LEU A 208 -20.94 2.09 5.32
C LEU A 208 -20.00 2.57 6.43
N GLY A 209 -20.31 2.30 7.71
CA GLY A 209 -19.44 2.69 8.83
C GLY A 209 -18.15 1.89 8.90
N ALA A 210 -18.21 0.59 8.63
CA ALA A 210 -17.01 -0.25 8.52
C ALA A 210 -16.15 0.18 7.31
N ALA A 211 -16.80 0.44 6.17
CA ALA A 211 -16.13 0.96 4.99
C ALA A 211 -15.40 2.29 5.26
N GLU A 212 -16.06 3.26 5.90
CA GLU A 212 -15.45 4.54 6.29
C GLU A 212 -14.17 4.32 7.12
N SER A 213 -14.24 3.46 8.14
CA SER A 213 -13.10 3.15 9.00
C SER A 213 -11.90 2.59 8.22
N HIS A 214 -12.13 1.59 7.36
CA HIS A 214 -11.05 0.98 6.59
C HIS A 214 -10.47 1.92 5.52
N TYR A 215 -11.29 2.72 4.84
CA TYR A 215 -10.77 3.73 3.92
C TYR A 215 -9.94 4.79 4.65
N GLN A 216 -10.37 5.23 5.84
CA GLN A 216 -9.62 6.19 6.64
C GLN A 216 -8.26 5.63 7.04
N ILE A 217 -8.19 4.36 7.46
CA ILE A 217 -6.91 3.71 7.76
C ILE A 217 -6.01 3.70 6.51
N ALA A 218 -6.53 3.35 5.34
CA ALA A 218 -5.75 3.36 4.10
C ALA A 218 -5.19 4.77 3.77
N ILE A 219 -5.99 5.82 3.97
CA ILE A 219 -5.58 7.22 3.76
C ILE A 219 -4.56 7.67 4.82
N ASP A 220 -4.68 7.20 6.06
CA ASP A 220 -3.74 7.54 7.13
C ASP A 220 -2.34 6.95 6.87
N GLN A 221 -2.28 5.78 6.23
CA GLN A 221 -1.02 5.15 5.78
C GLN A 221 -0.48 5.82 4.51
N GLU A 222 -1.35 6.09 3.53
CA GLU A 222 -1.00 6.73 2.27
C GLU A 222 -1.96 7.90 1.96
N LYS A 223 -1.53 9.12 2.31
CA LYS A 223 -2.38 10.33 2.22
C LYS A 223 -2.91 10.62 0.81
N GLU A 224 -2.13 10.29 -0.23
CA GLU A 224 -2.48 10.51 -1.63
C GLU A 224 -2.98 9.23 -2.31
N PHE A 225 -3.54 8.29 -1.55
CA PHE A 225 -4.06 7.03 -2.09
C PHE A 225 -5.43 7.24 -2.76
N ALA A 226 -5.39 7.60 -4.04
CA ALA A 226 -6.57 7.95 -4.84
C ALA A 226 -7.73 6.92 -4.78
N PRO A 227 -7.51 5.59 -4.86
CA PRO A 227 -8.58 4.60 -4.69
C PRO A 227 -9.32 4.70 -3.35
N ALA A 228 -8.61 4.95 -2.24
CA ALA A 228 -9.22 5.07 -0.92
C ALA A 228 -9.96 6.40 -0.76
N LEU A 229 -9.41 7.50 -1.29
CA LEU A 229 -10.09 8.81 -1.33
C LEU A 229 -11.40 8.73 -2.11
N ALA A 230 -11.38 8.14 -3.31
CA ALA A 230 -12.57 8.00 -4.15
C ALA A 230 -13.63 7.09 -3.49
N GLY A 231 -13.18 5.95 -2.95
CA GLY A 231 -14.03 5.02 -2.20
C GLY A 231 -14.69 5.67 -0.99
N LEU A 232 -13.94 6.44 -0.20
CA LEU A 232 -14.49 7.18 0.94
C LEU A 232 -15.48 8.27 0.50
N GLY A 233 -15.19 8.98 -0.59
CA GLY A 233 -16.12 9.94 -1.17
C GLY A 233 -17.46 9.28 -1.57
N PHE A 234 -17.40 8.08 -2.16
CA PHE A 234 -18.59 7.29 -2.47
C PHE A 234 -19.34 6.80 -1.23
N VAL A 235 -18.64 6.41 -0.16
CA VAL A 235 -19.26 6.07 1.12
C VAL A 235 -20.03 7.26 1.69
N TYR A 236 -19.43 8.47 1.72
CA TYR A 236 -20.14 9.66 2.21
C TYR A 236 -21.36 10.00 1.34
N ARG A 237 -21.26 9.85 0.02
CA ARG A 237 -22.41 10.04 -0.88
C ARG A 237 -23.54 9.07 -0.52
N ARG A 238 -23.24 7.79 -0.29
CA ARG A 238 -24.24 6.78 0.12
C ARG A 238 -24.79 6.99 1.52
N MET A 239 -23.97 7.47 2.45
CA MET A 239 -24.45 7.87 3.78
C MET A 239 -25.41 9.05 3.67
N ALA A 240 -25.08 10.06 2.86
CA ALA A 240 -25.94 11.22 2.62
C ALA A 240 -27.29 10.84 2.01
N GLU A 241 -27.34 9.82 1.14
CA GLU A 241 -28.59 9.27 0.58
C GLU A 241 -29.51 8.65 1.63
N LYS A 242 -28.96 8.14 2.74
CA LYS A 242 -29.74 7.59 3.86
C LYS A 242 -30.26 8.66 4.84
N HIS A 243 -29.83 9.91 4.68
CA HIS A 243 -30.25 11.02 5.54
C HIS A 243 -31.37 11.83 4.88
N GLU A 244 -32.27 12.34 5.70
CA GLU A 244 -33.25 13.35 5.27
C GLU A 244 -32.55 14.63 4.80
N GLU A 245 -33.28 15.45 4.05
CA GLU A 245 -32.77 16.75 3.61
C GLU A 245 -32.42 17.65 4.79
N GLY A 246 -31.22 18.21 4.77
CA GLY A 246 -30.76 19.09 5.83
C GLY A 246 -29.23 19.20 5.88
N ILE A 247 -28.75 19.92 6.91
CA ILE A 247 -27.34 20.30 7.06
C ILE A 247 -26.41 19.09 7.09
N GLN A 248 -26.84 17.96 7.68
CA GLN A 248 -25.99 16.77 7.75
C GLN A 248 -25.80 16.10 6.38
N ARG A 249 -26.89 15.97 5.62
CA ARG A 249 -26.85 15.48 4.24
C ARG A 249 -25.97 16.37 3.37
N GLU A 250 -26.14 17.68 3.46
CA GLU A 250 -25.35 18.66 2.69
C GLU A 250 -23.85 18.56 3.04
N ARG A 251 -23.51 18.49 4.33
CA ARG A 251 -22.12 18.30 4.77
C ARG A 251 -21.50 17.03 4.20
N MET A 252 -22.22 15.91 4.23
CA MET A 252 -21.74 14.65 3.67
C MET A 252 -21.57 14.71 2.16
N MET A 253 -22.50 15.36 1.43
CA MET A 253 -22.37 15.57 -0.01
C MET A 253 -21.15 16.44 -0.37
N LEU A 254 -20.89 17.51 0.39
CA LEU A 254 -19.70 18.34 0.19
C LEU A 254 -18.40 17.57 0.47
N LYS A 255 -18.38 16.77 1.54
CA LYS A 255 -17.23 15.91 1.86
C LYS A 255 -17.00 14.86 0.75
N ALA A 256 -18.07 14.29 0.23
CA ALA A 256 -18.01 13.36 -0.91
C ALA A 256 -17.44 14.02 -2.17
N GLU A 257 -17.90 15.23 -2.51
CA GLU A 257 -17.38 15.98 -3.66
C GLU A 257 -15.90 16.29 -3.51
N ASP A 258 -15.47 16.80 -2.36
CA ASP A 258 -14.07 17.13 -2.07
C ASP A 258 -13.14 15.92 -2.22
N LEU A 259 -13.48 14.79 -1.60
CA LEU A 259 -12.70 13.56 -1.68
C LEU A 259 -12.62 12.99 -3.11
N LEU A 260 -13.72 13.00 -3.85
CA LEU A 260 -13.75 12.55 -5.25
C LEU A 260 -12.88 13.45 -6.13
N LEU A 261 -12.95 14.78 -5.95
CA LEU A 261 -12.13 15.73 -6.70
C LEU A 261 -10.64 15.56 -6.38
N GLN A 262 -10.27 15.33 -5.12
CA GLN A 262 -8.89 15.03 -4.73
C GLN A 262 -8.39 13.74 -5.41
N ALA A 263 -9.17 12.67 -5.34
CA ALA A 263 -8.82 11.40 -5.98
C ALA A 263 -8.63 11.54 -7.49
N LEU A 264 -9.54 12.25 -8.16
CA LEU A 264 -9.50 12.47 -9.62
C LEU A 264 -8.43 13.49 -10.04
N ALA A 265 -7.97 14.36 -9.14
CA ALA A 265 -6.81 15.20 -9.38
C ALA A 265 -5.50 14.39 -9.37
N ILE A 266 -5.39 13.40 -8.46
CA ILE A 266 -4.24 12.49 -8.38
C ILE A 266 -4.26 11.49 -9.54
N SER A 267 -5.41 10.88 -9.81
CA SER A 267 -5.57 9.87 -10.88
C SER A 267 -6.81 10.16 -11.72
N PRO A 268 -6.70 10.97 -12.79
CA PRO A 268 -7.84 11.36 -13.63
C PRO A 268 -8.50 10.22 -14.41
N ARG A 269 -7.82 9.07 -14.56
CA ARG A 269 -8.34 7.89 -15.25
C ARG A 269 -8.69 6.75 -14.29
N LEU A 270 -8.85 7.07 -13.00
CA LEU A 270 -9.14 6.08 -11.97
C LEU A 270 -10.47 5.38 -12.25
N VAL A 271 -10.44 4.05 -12.09
CA VAL A 271 -11.61 3.16 -12.13
C VAL A 271 -11.73 2.45 -10.79
N ASP A 272 -12.94 2.02 -10.45
CA ASP A 272 -13.20 1.18 -9.28
C ASP A 272 -12.91 -0.30 -9.58
N ASP A 273 -13.11 -1.17 -8.58
CA ASP A 273 -12.91 -2.61 -8.72
C ASP A 273 -13.87 -3.21 -9.77
N ASP A 274 -14.98 -2.54 -10.10
CA ASP A 274 -15.95 -2.91 -11.14
C ASP A 274 -15.62 -2.40 -12.54
N GLY A 275 -14.49 -1.70 -12.67
CA GLY A 275 -14.03 -1.16 -13.95
C GLY A 275 -14.81 0.08 -14.36
N GLU A 276 -15.57 0.68 -13.45
CA GLU A 276 -16.32 1.91 -13.67
C GLU A 276 -15.48 3.14 -13.31
N SER A 277 -15.63 4.22 -14.07
CA SER A 277 -14.88 5.44 -13.79
C SER A 277 -15.44 6.16 -12.57
N TRP A 278 -14.55 6.62 -11.67
CA TRP A 278 -14.93 7.45 -10.53
C TRP A 278 -15.51 8.82 -10.95
N TRP A 279 -15.29 9.26 -12.19
CA TRP A 279 -16.03 10.39 -12.76
C TRP A 279 -17.54 10.13 -12.81
N GLY A 280 -17.96 8.87 -13.02
CA GLY A 280 -19.37 8.48 -13.01
C GLY A 280 -20.00 8.63 -11.63
N VAL A 281 -19.25 8.33 -10.56
CA VAL A 281 -19.67 8.55 -9.17
C VAL A 281 -19.83 10.04 -8.88
N LEU A 282 -18.88 10.86 -9.33
CA LEU A 282 -18.98 12.32 -9.20
C LEU A 282 -20.17 12.88 -10.00
N GLY A 283 -20.42 12.37 -11.20
CA GLY A 283 -21.61 12.70 -12.00
C GLY A 283 -22.91 12.34 -11.27
N GLY A 284 -22.94 11.18 -10.61
CA GLY A 284 -24.07 10.74 -9.80
C GLY A 284 -24.32 11.63 -8.59
N LEU A 285 -23.26 12.15 -7.97
CA LEU A 285 -23.35 13.15 -6.90
C LEU A 285 -23.95 14.46 -7.43
N TYR A 286 -23.42 14.99 -8.55
CA TYR A 286 -23.93 16.24 -9.13
C TYR A 286 -25.37 16.14 -9.62
N LYS A 287 -25.76 15.01 -10.21
CA LYS A 287 -27.15 14.74 -10.61
C LYS A 287 -28.09 14.86 -9.41
N ARG A 288 -27.73 14.27 -8.27
CA ARG A 288 -28.55 14.30 -7.03
C ARG A 288 -28.61 15.67 -6.39
N ASN A 289 -27.56 16.46 -6.52
CA ASN A 289 -27.53 17.84 -6.04
C ASN A 289 -28.17 18.83 -7.04
N GLY A 290 -28.82 18.34 -8.10
CA GLY A 290 -29.46 19.17 -9.13
C GLY A 290 -28.49 19.96 -10.01
N SER A 291 -27.18 19.74 -9.89
CA SER A 291 -26.14 20.41 -10.67
C SER A 291 -25.98 19.74 -12.04
N ILE A 292 -27.03 19.78 -12.86
CA ILE A 292 -27.16 19.01 -14.10
C ILE A 292 -25.98 19.23 -15.07
N ASP A 293 -25.53 20.47 -15.26
CA ASP A 293 -24.42 20.73 -16.19
C ASP A 293 -23.08 20.16 -15.70
N LYS A 294 -22.83 20.20 -14.38
CA LYS A 294 -21.67 19.52 -13.79
C LYS A 294 -21.78 18.01 -13.92
N ALA A 295 -22.99 17.46 -13.73
CA ALA A 295 -23.25 16.03 -13.88
C ALA A 295 -22.98 15.57 -15.31
N ILE A 296 -23.45 16.32 -16.31
CA ILE A 296 -23.17 16.05 -17.74
C ILE A 296 -21.67 16.02 -17.98
N ASN A 297 -20.93 17.03 -17.53
CA ASN A 297 -19.48 17.08 -17.74
C ASN A 297 -18.75 15.89 -17.09
N ALA A 298 -19.13 15.54 -15.86
CA ALA A 298 -18.53 14.39 -15.16
C ALA A 298 -18.86 13.06 -15.87
N TYR A 299 -20.10 12.86 -16.32
CA TYR A 299 -20.44 11.66 -17.10
C TYR A 299 -19.78 11.64 -18.48
N GLU A 300 -19.62 12.78 -19.16
CA GLU A 300 -18.83 12.86 -20.40
C GLU A 300 -17.40 12.36 -20.15
N ARG A 301 -16.75 12.82 -19.08
CA ARG A 301 -15.43 12.29 -18.67
C ARG A 301 -15.47 10.80 -18.37
N ALA A 302 -16.47 10.32 -17.64
CA ALA A 302 -16.61 8.90 -17.36
C ALA A 302 -16.64 8.08 -18.65
N THR A 303 -17.40 8.52 -19.66
CA THR A 303 -17.51 7.84 -20.97
C THR A 303 -16.24 7.91 -21.83
N GLU A 304 -15.34 8.87 -21.57
CA GLU A 304 -14.00 8.91 -22.17
C GLU A 304 -13.07 7.87 -21.53
N ILE A 305 -13.22 7.60 -20.23
CA ILE A 305 -12.38 6.65 -19.49
C ILE A 305 -12.86 5.21 -19.67
N THR A 306 -14.17 4.98 -19.60
CA THR A 306 -14.81 3.65 -19.72
C THR A 306 -15.78 3.62 -20.91
N PRO A 307 -15.29 3.76 -22.16
CA PRO A 307 -16.15 3.84 -23.34
C PRO A 307 -16.92 2.54 -23.65
N GLN A 308 -16.51 1.43 -23.04
CA GLN A 308 -17.14 0.13 -23.13
C GLN A 308 -18.24 -0.11 -22.09
N SER A 309 -18.44 0.80 -21.14
CA SER A 309 -19.47 0.68 -20.10
C SER A 309 -20.75 1.43 -20.49
N SER A 310 -21.91 0.78 -20.32
CA SER A 310 -23.20 1.45 -20.50
C SER A 310 -23.50 2.44 -19.37
N TYR A 311 -22.95 2.27 -18.16
CA TYR A 311 -23.32 3.01 -16.96
C TYR A 311 -23.17 4.53 -17.11
N GLY A 312 -22.00 4.99 -17.57
CA GLY A 312 -21.74 6.41 -17.79
C GLY A 312 -22.60 7.00 -18.90
N MET A 313 -22.78 6.26 -20.00
CA MET A 313 -23.56 6.72 -21.16
C MET A 313 -25.06 6.74 -20.89
N GLY A 314 -25.59 5.74 -20.19
CA GLY A 314 -26.99 5.65 -19.80
C GLY A 314 -27.38 6.83 -18.91
N ASN A 315 -26.57 7.13 -17.89
CA ASN A 315 -26.78 8.31 -17.05
C ASN A 315 -26.67 9.63 -17.83
N LEU A 316 -25.74 9.74 -18.77
CA LEU A 316 -25.64 10.91 -19.64
C LEU A 316 -26.90 11.08 -20.51
N ALA A 317 -27.44 9.99 -21.06
CA ALA A 317 -28.68 10.01 -21.83
C ALA A 317 -29.88 10.47 -20.98
N LEU A 318 -29.98 10.01 -19.72
CA LEU A 318 -30.99 10.47 -18.76
C LEU A 318 -30.87 11.97 -18.45
N LEU A 319 -29.66 12.50 -18.39
CA LEU A 319 -29.46 13.95 -18.19
C LEU A 319 -29.85 14.76 -19.43
N TYR A 320 -29.60 14.25 -20.64
CA TYR A 320 -30.12 14.89 -21.85
C TYR A 320 -31.64 14.82 -21.94
N MET A 321 -32.24 13.72 -21.49
CA MET A 321 -33.69 13.58 -21.35
C MET A 321 -34.27 14.63 -20.40
N SER A 322 -33.69 14.82 -19.21
CA SER A 322 -34.16 15.81 -18.24
C SER A 322 -33.99 17.26 -18.74
N LYS A 323 -32.95 17.53 -19.54
CA LYS A 323 -32.77 18.81 -20.25
C LYS A 323 -33.68 18.98 -21.47
N LYS A 324 -34.47 17.96 -21.83
CA LYS A 324 -35.29 17.91 -23.05
C LYS A 324 -34.47 18.09 -24.34
N ASP A 325 -33.17 17.77 -24.29
CA ASP A 325 -32.30 17.74 -25.47
C ASP A 325 -32.48 16.41 -26.18
N ARG A 326 -33.58 16.33 -26.96
CA ARG A 326 -34.00 15.10 -27.63
C ARG A 326 -32.94 14.57 -28.59
N THR A 327 -32.22 15.46 -29.29
CA THR A 327 -31.21 15.07 -30.26
C THR A 327 -30.05 14.35 -29.58
N LYS A 328 -29.46 14.96 -28.55
CA LYS A 328 -28.35 14.33 -27.81
C LYS A 328 -28.80 13.09 -27.04
N MET A 329 -30.01 13.10 -26.49
CA MET A 329 -30.60 11.94 -25.82
C MET A 329 -30.66 10.73 -26.77
N LEU A 330 -31.25 10.87 -27.96
CA LEU A 330 -31.38 9.76 -28.92
C LEU A 330 -30.02 9.30 -29.46
N GLU A 331 -29.09 10.23 -29.74
CA GLU A 331 -27.72 9.88 -30.14
C GLU A 331 -27.01 9.07 -29.06
N THR A 332 -27.14 9.48 -27.80
CA THR A 332 -26.51 8.80 -26.66
C THR A 332 -27.15 7.42 -26.46
N TYR A 333 -28.49 7.31 -26.49
CA TYR A 333 -29.16 6.01 -26.36
C TYR A 333 -28.83 5.03 -27.49
N LYS A 334 -28.56 5.51 -28.72
CA LYS A 334 -28.07 4.64 -29.80
C LYS A 334 -26.72 3.99 -29.46
N ARG A 335 -25.85 4.74 -28.78
CA ARG A 335 -24.56 4.21 -28.29
C ARG A 335 -24.76 3.26 -27.11
N VAL A 336 -25.62 3.63 -26.16
CA VAL A 336 -26.01 2.76 -25.03
C VAL A 336 -26.51 1.42 -25.52
N GLU A 337 -27.45 1.39 -26.47
CA GLU A 337 -27.98 0.14 -27.04
C GLU A 337 -26.84 -0.74 -27.60
N THR A 338 -25.90 -0.16 -28.33
CA THR A 338 -24.78 -0.90 -28.94
C THR A 338 -23.88 -1.53 -27.87
N ILE A 339 -23.61 -0.81 -26.79
CA ILE A 339 -22.74 -1.25 -25.70
C ILE A 339 -23.47 -2.28 -24.84
N ALA A 340 -24.68 -1.96 -24.39
CA ALA A 340 -25.50 -2.79 -23.52
C ALA A 340 -25.85 -4.14 -24.19
N MET A 341 -26.07 -4.18 -25.51
CA MET A 341 -26.21 -5.45 -26.23
C MET A 341 -24.97 -6.33 -26.08
N LYS A 342 -23.77 -5.74 -26.21
CA LYS A 342 -22.51 -6.48 -26.08
C LYS A 342 -22.28 -6.94 -24.64
N GLU A 343 -22.58 -6.11 -23.65
CA GLU A 343 -22.48 -6.48 -22.23
C GLU A 343 -23.45 -7.61 -21.88
N ALA A 344 -24.72 -7.49 -22.31
CA ALA A 344 -25.75 -8.50 -22.09
C ALA A 344 -25.43 -9.85 -22.75
N ASP A 345 -24.71 -9.84 -23.88
CA ASP A 345 -24.21 -11.05 -24.55
C ASP A 345 -23.02 -11.69 -23.80
N GLN A 346 -22.21 -10.89 -23.11
CA GLN A 346 -20.99 -11.34 -22.42
C GLN A 346 -21.25 -11.83 -20.99
N GLU A 347 -22.17 -11.18 -20.28
CA GLU A 347 -22.44 -11.42 -18.87
C GLU A 347 -23.88 -11.88 -18.67
N GLN A 348 -24.08 -13.19 -18.67
CA GLN A 348 -25.39 -13.77 -18.35
C GLN A 348 -25.80 -13.35 -16.93
N GLY A 349 -26.92 -12.65 -16.81
CA GLY A 349 -27.44 -12.18 -15.52
C GLY A 349 -27.10 -10.73 -15.15
N ASN A 350 -26.43 -9.96 -16.02
CA ASN A 350 -26.23 -8.53 -15.79
C ASN A 350 -27.55 -7.74 -15.96
N PHE A 351 -28.28 -7.57 -14.86
CA PHE A 351 -29.55 -6.83 -14.85
C PHE A 351 -29.42 -5.41 -15.42
N TRP A 352 -28.37 -4.68 -15.05
CA TRP A 352 -28.22 -3.27 -15.42
C TRP A 352 -27.95 -3.09 -16.91
N GLY A 353 -27.17 -3.98 -17.53
CA GLY A 353 -27.00 -4.01 -18.99
C GLY A 353 -28.34 -4.22 -19.71
N TYR A 354 -29.17 -5.16 -19.24
CA TYR A 354 -30.52 -5.33 -19.79
C TYR A 354 -31.44 -4.14 -19.51
N ALA A 355 -31.34 -3.50 -18.34
CA ALA A 355 -32.12 -2.30 -18.02
C ALA A 355 -31.78 -1.13 -18.96
N ASP A 356 -30.49 -0.89 -19.19
CA ASP A 356 -30.02 0.13 -20.14
C ASP A 356 -30.43 -0.20 -21.58
N LEU A 357 -30.41 -1.49 -21.95
CA LEU A 357 -30.91 -1.95 -23.24
C LEU A 357 -32.42 -1.69 -23.41
N VAL A 358 -33.22 -1.97 -22.39
CA VAL A 358 -34.67 -1.71 -22.38
C VAL A 358 -34.96 -0.22 -22.56
N VAL A 359 -34.33 0.63 -21.73
CA VAL A 359 -34.56 2.09 -21.76
C VAL A 359 -34.13 2.67 -23.10
N SER A 360 -32.96 2.28 -23.61
CA SER A 360 -32.47 2.75 -24.90
C SER A 360 -33.35 2.30 -26.07
N GLN A 361 -33.83 1.06 -26.08
CA GLN A 361 -34.73 0.56 -27.13
C GLN A 361 -36.08 1.27 -27.12
N PHE A 362 -36.68 1.51 -25.95
CA PHE A 362 -37.89 2.32 -25.84
C PHE A 362 -37.66 3.75 -26.33
N ALA A 363 -36.56 4.39 -25.93
CA ALA A 363 -36.23 5.74 -26.36
C ALA A 363 -36.03 5.86 -27.88
N LEU A 364 -35.46 4.82 -28.50
CA LEU A 364 -35.22 4.73 -29.95
C LEU A 364 -36.45 4.29 -30.76
N GLY A 365 -37.59 4.03 -30.12
CA GLY A 365 -38.82 3.63 -30.82
C GLY A 365 -38.91 2.13 -31.15
N LYS A 366 -37.99 1.30 -30.64
CA LYS A 366 -37.87 -0.15 -30.94
C LYS A 366 -38.68 -0.99 -29.95
N MET A 367 -40.00 -0.85 -30.02
CA MET A 367 -40.94 -1.36 -29.00
C MET A 367 -40.85 -2.88 -28.81
N GLU A 368 -40.86 -3.66 -29.90
CA GLU A 368 -40.85 -5.13 -29.82
C GLU A 368 -39.55 -5.67 -29.23
N ALA A 369 -38.41 -5.04 -29.59
CA ALA A 369 -37.11 -5.39 -29.02
C ALA A 369 -37.06 -5.03 -27.53
N ALA A 370 -37.56 -3.86 -27.15
CA ALA A 370 -37.63 -3.42 -25.76
C ALA A 370 -38.44 -4.38 -24.89
N GLU A 371 -39.58 -4.87 -25.38
CA GLU A 371 -40.40 -5.86 -24.67
C GLU A 371 -39.71 -7.22 -24.53
N GLN A 372 -38.90 -7.63 -25.51
CA GLN A 372 -38.09 -8.85 -25.40
C GLN A 372 -37.01 -8.69 -24.32
N SER A 373 -36.25 -7.61 -24.37
CA SER A 373 -35.21 -7.29 -23.38
C SER A 373 -35.80 -7.15 -21.98
N LEU A 374 -36.98 -6.56 -21.85
CA LEU A 374 -37.68 -6.36 -20.58
C LEU A 374 -38.06 -7.69 -19.92
N ARG A 375 -38.52 -8.67 -20.70
CA ARG A 375 -38.81 -10.02 -20.18
C ARG A 375 -37.57 -10.67 -19.58
N VAL A 376 -36.41 -10.50 -20.23
CA VAL A 376 -35.13 -10.99 -19.70
C VAL A 376 -34.74 -10.23 -18.44
N ALA A 377 -34.80 -8.89 -18.45
CA ALA A 377 -34.51 -8.04 -17.29
C ALA A 377 -35.34 -8.44 -16.06
N ILE A 378 -36.64 -8.67 -16.24
CA ILE A 378 -37.53 -9.12 -15.16
C ILE A 378 -37.11 -10.52 -14.65
N ALA A 379 -36.79 -11.44 -15.55
CA ALA A 379 -36.43 -12.82 -15.20
C ALA A 379 -35.12 -12.90 -14.42
N ILE A 380 -34.12 -12.07 -14.75
CA ILE A 380 -32.81 -12.07 -14.08
C ILE A 380 -32.74 -11.17 -12.85
N ALA A 381 -33.70 -10.25 -12.67
CA ALA A 381 -33.74 -9.37 -11.51
C ALA A 381 -33.81 -10.19 -10.20
N PRO A 382 -32.84 -10.03 -9.28
CA PRO A 382 -32.86 -10.69 -7.97
C PRO A 382 -34.14 -10.43 -7.18
N LEU A 383 -34.65 -11.47 -6.50
CA LEU A 383 -35.91 -11.42 -5.75
C LEU A 383 -35.81 -10.57 -4.49
N ASP A 384 -34.63 -10.53 -3.87
CA ASP A 384 -34.31 -9.79 -2.65
C ASP A 384 -34.07 -8.29 -2.87
N SER A 385 -34.06 -7.85 -4.13
CA SER A 385 -33.63 -6.51 -4.52
C SER A 385 -34.74 -5.76 -5.27
N PRO A 386 -35.85 -5.40 -4.60
CA PRO A 386 -37.02 -4.76 -5.23
C PRO A 386 -36.72 -3.38 -5.82
N TYR A 387 -35.62 -2.75 -5.38
CA TYR A 387 -35.13 -1.47 -5.90
C TYR A 387 -34.79 -1.53 -7.41
N MET A 388 -34.28 -2.66 -7.91
CA MET A 388 -33.84 -2.76 -9.31
C MET A 388 -35.00 -2.56 -10.31
N LEU A 389 -36.12 -3.26 -10.07
CA LEU A 389 -37.30 -3.11 -10.91
C LEU A 389 -37.97 -1.75 -10.75
N SER A 390 -37.94 -1.13 -9.56
CA SER A 390 -38.50 0.21 -9.35
C SER A 390 -37.68 1.27 -10.06
N SER A 391 -36.36 1.19 -9.98
CA SER A 391 -35.46 2.09 -10.69
C SER A 391 -35.69 2.04 -12.21
N LEU A 392 -35.90 0.85 -12.78
CA LEU A 392 -36.24 0.72 -14.20
C LEU A 392 -37.62 1.31 -14.50
N ALA A 393 -38.63 1.01 -13.69
CA ALA A 393 -39.99 1.54 -13.87
C ALA A 393 -40.02 3.08 -13.80
N ASP A 394 -39.32 3.67 -12.83
CA ASP A 394 -39.19 5.13 -12.67
C ASP A 394 -38.52 5.76 -13.89
N THR A 395 -37.46 5.13 -14.40
CA THR A 395 -36.79 5.60 -15.62
C THR A 395 -37.72 5.56 -16.83
N LEU A 396 -38.52 4.51 -16.99
CA LEU A 396 -39.52 4.42 -18.07
C LEU A 396 -40.67 5.42 -17.91
N ARG A 397 -41.03 5.79 -16.67
CA ARG A 397 -41.99 6.87 -16.40
C ARG A 397 -41.43 8.23 -16.83
N GLU A 398 -40.18 8.55 -16.47
CA GLU A 398 -39.54 9.78 -16.96
C GLU A 398 -39.45 9.79 -18.50
N LEU A 399 -39.15 8.65 -19.11
CA LEU A 399 -39.12 8.51 -20.57
C LEU A 399 -40.50 8.74 -21.20
N SER A 400 -41.59 8.39 -20.50
CA SER A 400 -42.97 8.59 -20.98
C SER A 400 -43.30 10.06 -21.24
N ASP A 401 -42.62 11.00 -20.58
CA ASP A 401 -42.84 12.43 -20.73
C ASP A 401 -42.18 13.02 -22.00
N VAL A 402 -41.28 12.27 -22.65
CA VAL A 402 -40.48 12.75 -23.79
C VAL A 402 -40.65 11.95 -25.08
N VAL A 403 -41.21 10.74 -25.03
CA VAL A 403 -41.46 9.91 -26.22
C VAL A 403 -42.66 10.38 -27.02
N GLU A 404 -42.73 10.01 -28.30
CA GLU A 404 -43.89 10.35 -29.12
C GLU A 404 -45.19 9.68 -28.62
N PRO A 405 -46.36 10.32 -28.82
CA PRO A 405 -47.65 9.79 -28.36
C PRO A 405 -47.98 8.38 -28.89
N ASP A 406 -47.53 8.00 -30.08
CA ASP A 406 -47.75 6.67 -30.67
C ASP A 406 -46.89 5.59 -29.99
N LYS A 407 -45.81 5.97 -29.30
CA LYS A 407 -44.92 5.06 -28.54
C LYS A 407 -45.35 4.90 -27.08
N LEU A 408 -46.25 5.75 -26.60
CA LEU A 408 -46.69 5.75 -25.20
C LEU A 408 -47.45 4.47 -24.77
N PRO A 409 -48.34 3.87 -25.60
CA PRO A 409 -49.07 2.66 -25.19
C PRO A 409 -48.18 1.46 -24.81
N PRO A 410 -47.23 0.98 -25.64
CA PRO A 410 -46.35 -0.13 -25.26
C PRO A 410 -45.47 0.21 -24.05
N LEU A 411 -44.97 1.45 -23.94
CA LEU A 411 -44.20 1.91 -22.78
C LEU A 411 -45.02 1.85 -21.48
N LYS A 412 -46.30 2.27 -21.51
CA LYS A 412 -47.21 2.14 -20.36
C LYS A 412 -47.47 0.69 -19.97
N THR A 413 -47.61 -0.21 -20.95
CA THR A 413 -47.74 -1.64 -20.70
C THR A 413 -46.50 -2.20 -20.00
N ALA A 414 -45.30 -1.82 -20.46
CA ALA A 414 -44.04 -2.20 -19.84
C ALA A 414 -43.92 -1.74 -18.37
N ILE A 415 -44.27 -0.47 -18.09
CA ILE A 415 -44.30 0.06 -16.72
C ILE A 415 -45.28 -0.75 -15.85
N ALA A 416 -46.48 -1.02 -16.36
CA ALA A 416 -47.46 -1.83 -15.63
C ALA A 416 -46.97 -3.26 -15.37
N SER A 417 -46.25 -3.88 -16.31
CA SER A 417 -45.64 -5.19 -16.10
C SER A 417 -44.59 -5.19 -14.98
N LEU A 418 -43.75 -4.16 -14.91
CA LEU A 418 -42.80 -3.98 -13.81
C LEU A 418 -43.52 -3.82 -12.47
N ASP A 419 -44.53 -2.94 -12.40
CA ASP A 419 -45.30 -2.68 -11.18
C ASP A 419 -46.01 -3.94 -10.67
N MET A 420 -46.64 -4.71 -11.58
CA MET A 420 -47.30 -5.97 -11.25
C MET A 420 -46.30 -7.01 -10.72
N GLU A 421 -45.14 -7.14 -11.36
CA GLU A 421 -44.10 -8.08 -10.92
C GLU A 421 -43.56 -7.71 -9.54
N GLN A 422 -43.37 -6.42 -9.26
CA GLN A 422 -42.95 -5.96 -7.94
C GLN A 422 -44.00 -6.28 -6.86
N GLN A 423 -45.28 -6.00 -7.13
CA GLN A 423 -46.37 -6.34 -6.22
C GLN A 423 -46.44 -7.86 -5.97
N ARG A 424 -46.26 -8.66 -7.04
CA ARG A 424 -46.22 -10.12 -6.95
C ARG A 424 -45.09 -10.59 -6.02
N ARG A 425 -43.88 -10.03 -6.14
CA ARG A 425 -42.74 -10.36 -5.27
C ARG A 425 -42.96 -9.96 -3.82
N GLN A 426 -43.56 -8.80 -3.57
CA GLN A 426 -43.89 -8.34 -2.21
C GLN A 426 -44.97 -9.19 -1.53
N GLY A 427 -45.85 -9.83 -2.30
CA GLY A 427 -46.88 -10.74 -1.80
C GLY A 427 -46.41 -12.18 -1.50
N VAL A 428 -45.18 -12.55 -1.86
CA VAL A 428 -44.61 -13.88 -1.58
C VAL A 428 -43.69 -13.78 -0.35
N PRO A 429 -43.98 -14.48 0.77
CA PRO A 429 -43.11 -14.44 1.95
C PRO A 429 -41.73 -15.03 1.64
N ALA A 430 -40.68 -14.36 2.15
CA ALA A 430 -39.25 -14.58 1.85
C ALA A 430 -38.65 -15.93 2.28
N SER A 431 -39.45 -16.98 2.51
CA SER A 431 -38.99 -18.30 2.96
C SER A 431 -39.27 -19.43 1.96
N ALA A 432 -39.56 -19.12 0.70
CA ALA A 432 -39.61 -20.14 -0.34
C ALA A 432 -38.20 -20.34 -0.91
N ASP A 433 -37.36 -21.07 -0.18
CA ASP A 433 -36.28 -21.83 -0.80
C ASP A 433 -36.93 -22.76 -1.82
N VAL A 434 -36.91 -22.33 -3.08
CA VAL A 434 -37.20 -23.21 -4.21
C VAL A 434 -35.87 -23.86 -4.54
N ASP A 435 -35.69 -25.06 -4.00
CA ASP A 435 -34.75 -26.05 -4.51
C ASP A 435 -35.03 -26.22 -6.02
N ILE A 436 -34.16 -25.66 -6.85
CA ILE A 436 -34.17 -25.93 -8.28
C ILE A 436 -33.50 -27.29 -8.45
N ASP A 437 -34.30 -28.36 -8.35
CA ASP A 437 -33.88 -29.68 -8.81
C ASP A 437 -33.76 -29.62 -10.35
N VAL A 438 -32.57 -29.94 -10.85
CA VAL A 438 -32.14 -29.87 -12.26
C VAL A 438 -32.82 -30.93 -13.13
N ASN A 439 -33.74 -31.73 -12.60
CA ASN A 439 -34.48 -32.73 -13.36
C ASN A 439 -35.97 -32.38 -13.43
N GLY A 440 -36.31 -31.55 -14.41
CA GLY A 440 -37.68 -31.12 -14.72
C GLY A 440 -38.69 -32.27 -14.81
N ASN A 441 -39.40 -32.50 -13.72
CA ASN A 441 -40.59 -33.33 -13.71
C ASN A 441 -41.61 -32.75 -12.73
N THR A 442 -42.61 -32.07 -13.28
CA THR A 442 -43.84 -31.72 -12.56
C THR A 442 -44.68 -32.99 -12.43
N SER A 443 -44.83 -33.53 -11.22
CA SER A 443 -45.89 -34.49 -10.93
C SER A 443 -47.07 -33.75 -10.30
N ASP A 444 -48.18 -33.72 -11.05
CA ASP A 444 -49.52 -33.44 -10.53
C ASP A 444 -49.83 -34.34 -9.33
N GLN A 445 -50.25 -33.75 -8.21
CA GLN A 445 -51.39 -34.21 -7.39
C GLN A 445 -51.88 -33.13 -6.42
#